data_AF-X6IR35-F1
#
_entry.id   AF-X6IR35-F1
#
_cell.length_a   1.000
_cell.length_b   1.000
_cell.length_c   1.000
_cell.angle_alpha   90.00
_cell.angle_beta   90.00
_cell.angle_gamma   90.00
#
_symmetry.space_group_name_H-M   'P 1'
#
loop_
_entity.id
_entity.type
_entity.pdbx_description
1 polymer ?
#
loop_
_entity_poly.entity_id
_entity_poly.type
_entity_poly.pdbx_seq_one_letter_code
_entity_poly.pdbx_strand_id
1 'polypeptide(L)' 'MANTEIENRRSFAGHQAVFEAIERHDPEAAGQAMRAHLENARRKFNSGSGRLG' A
#
# COMPACT_ATOMS: atom_id res chain seq x y z
N MET A 1 -7.25 -8.51 -16.60
CA MET A 1 -7.83 -7.20 -16.23
C MET A 1 -8.32 -7.15 -14.78
N ALA A 2 -8.89 -8.23 -14.22
CA ALA A 2 -9.34 -8.28 -12.82
C ALA A 2 -8.24 -8.05 -11.76
N ASN A 3 -6.99 -8.42 -12.04
CA ASN A 3 -5.89 -8.23 -11.09
C ASN A 3 -5.63 -6.75 -10.82
N THR A 4 -5.57 -5.92 -11.86
CA THR A 4 -5.27 -4.48 -11.76
C THR A 4 -6.30 -3.71 -10.92
N GLU A 5 -7.57 -4.08 -10.98
CA GLU A 5 -8.62 -3.39 -10.24
C GLU A 5 -8.59 -3.69 -8.72
N ILE A 6 -8.33 -4.95 -8.36
CA ILE A 6 -8.10 -5.37 -6.97
C ILE A 6 -6.84 -4.68 -6.42
N GLU A 7 -5.81 -4.57 -7.26
CA GLU A 7 -4.56 -3.93 -6.92
C GLU A 7 -4.71 -2.43 -6.68
N ASN A 8 -5.48 -1.74 -7.55
CA ASN A 8 -5.79 -0.32 -7.41
C ASN A 8 -6.62 -0.06 -6.16
N ARG A 9 -7.60 -0.92 -5.85
CA ARG A 9 -8.40 -0.81 -4.62
C ARG A 9 -7.55 -0.93 -3.35
N ARG A 10 -6.58 -1.85 -3.32
CA ARG A 10 -5.66 -2.00 -2.19
C ARG A 10 -4.71 -0.81 -2.04
N SER A 11 -4.24 -0.26 -3.16
CA SER A 11 -3.42 0.96 -3.14
C SER A 11 -4.22 2.14 -2.58
N PHE A 12 -5.44 2.35 -3.08
CA PHE A 12 -6.33 3.41 -2.63
C PHE A 12 -6.64 3.31 -1.13
N ALA A 13 -7.00 2.11 -0.65
CA ALA A 13 -7.26 1.89 0.78
C ALA A 13 -6.04 2.20 1.66
N GLY A 14 -4.82 1.85 1.20
CA GLY A 14 -3.59 2.20 1.91
C GLY A 14 -3.34 3.70 1.98
N HIS A 15 -3.59 4.45 0.89
CA HIS A 15 -3.46 5.90 0.90
C HIS A 15 -4.52 6.58 1.77
N GLN A 16 -5.77 6.10 1.72
CA GLN A 16 -6.85 6.64 2.55
C GLN A 16 -6.55 6.47 4.04
N ALA A 17 -6.06 5.30 4.47
CA ALA A 17 -5.72 5.06 5.86
C ALA A 17 -4.60 5.99 6.39
N VAL A 18 -3.62 6.32 5.54
CA VAL A 18 -2.58 7.30 5.88
C VAL A 18 -3.19 8.70 6.01
N PHE A 19 -4.06 9.09 5.10
CA PHE A 19 -4.69 10.41 5.12
C PHE A 19 -5.57 10.60 6.36
N GLU A 20 -6.43 9.62 6.67
CA GLU A 20 -7.28 9.66 7.87
C GLU A 20 -6.45 9.74 9.17
N ALA A 21 -5.30 9.07 9.24
CA ALA A 21 -4.42 9.16 10.40
C ALA A 21 -3.77 10.54 10.53
N ILE A 22 -3.41 11.18 9.42
CA ILE A 22 -2.92 12.57 9.39
C ILE A 22 -4.02 13.52 9.86
N GLU A 23 -5.26 13.38 9.37
CA GLU A 23 -6.39 14.22 9.81
C GLU A 23 -6.69 14.08 11.30
N ARG A 24 -6.46 12.90 11.87
CA ARG A 24 -6.59 12.65 13.31
C ARG A 24 -5.40 13.13 14.13
N HIS A 25 -4.38 13.70 13.49
CA HIS A 25 -3.11 14.07 14.13
C HIS A 25 -2.44 12.91 14.86
N ASP A 26 -2.57 11.69 14.32
CA ASP A 26 -1.99 10.47 14.88
C ASP A 26 -0.78 10.02 14.04
N PRO A 27 0.43 10.46 14.40
CA PRO A 27 1.64 10.12 13.65
C PRO A 27 1.99 8.64 13.73
N GLU A 28 1.61 7.94 14.81
CA GLU A 28 1.87 6.51 14.95
C GLU A 28 0.98 5.71 13.99
N ALA A 29 -0.31 6.01 13.93
CA ALA A 29 -1.24 5.39 12.99
C ALA A 29 -0.83 5.67 11.53
N ALA A 30 -0.38 6.89 11.22
CA ALA A 30 0.07 7.23 9.87
C ALA A 30 1.32 6.40 9.48
N GLY A 31 2.27 6.25 10.41
CA GLY A 31 3.45 5.42 10.22
C GLY A 31 3.11 3.94 10.03
N GLN A 32 2.17 3.41 10.81
CA GLN A 32 1.71 2.02 10.68
C GLN A 32 0.99 1.77 9.34
N ALA A 33 0.08 2.66 8.94
CA ALA A 33 -0.63 2.57 7.67
C ALA A 33 0.35 2.60 6.47
N MET A 34 1.37 3.48 6.53
CA MET A 34 2.38 3.57 5.48
C MET A 34 3.27 2.32 5.43
N ARG A 35 3.67 1.76 6.59
CA ARG A 35 4.44 0.50 6.61
C ARG A 35 3.65 -0.65 6.00
N ALA A 36 2.38 -0.79 6.34
CA ALA A 36 1.50 -1.82 5.77
C ALA A 36 1.33 -1.64 4.25
N HIS A 37 1.22 -0.41 3.77
CA HIS A 37 1.17 -0.10 2.35
C HIS A 37 2.47 -0.49 1.62
N LEU A 38 3.62 -0.12 2.18
CA LEU A 38 4.95 -0.44 1.61
C LEU A 38 5.23 -1.95 1.62
N GLU A 39 4.80 -2.69 2.66
CA GLU A 39 4.98 -4.14 2.70
C GLU A 39 4.18 -4.85 1.60
N ASN A 40 2.93 -4.41 1.38
CA ASN A 40 2.10 -4.90 0.28
C ASN A 40 2.70 -4.57 -1.09
N ALA A 41 3.25 -3.37 -1.25
CA ALA A 41 3.95 -2.96 -2.48
C ALA A 41 5.25 -3.77 -2.70
N ARG A 42 6.03 -4.01 -1.64
CA ARG A 42 7.29 -4.77 -1.69
C ARG A 42 7.06 -6.23 -2.03
N ARG A 43 6.02 -6.86 -1.46
CA ARG A 43 5.62 -8.22 -1.84
C ARG A 43 5.35 -8.31 -3.35
N LYS A 44 4.64 -7.34 -3.93
CA LYS A 44 4.42 -7.28 -5.38
C LYS A 44 5.69 -7.04 -6.19
N PHE A 45 6.52 -6.09 -5.77
CA PHE A 45 7.78 -5.77 -6.46
C PHE A 45 8.70 -6.99 -6.53
N ASN A 46 8.87 -7.70 -5.41
CA ASN A 46 9.67 -8.93 -5.36
C ASN A 46 9.02 -10.10 -6.12
N SER A 47 7.69 -10.18 -6.16
CA SER A 47 6.97 -11.19 -6.96
C SER A 47 7.07 -10.94 -8.48
N GLY A 48 7.35 -9.69 -8.89
CA GLY A 48 7.53 -9.28 -10.28
C GLY A 48 8.98 -9.32 -10.76
N SER A 49 9.96 -9.44 -9.87
CA SER A 49 11.39 -9.38 -10.22
C SER A 49 11.96 -10.66 -10.86
N GLY A 50 11.10 -11.63 -11.21
CA GLY A 50 11.50 -12.89 -11.86
C GLY A 50 11.36 -12.92 -13.39
N ARG A 51 11.06 -11.80 -14.07
CA ARG A 51 10.90 -11.77 -15.55
C ARG A 51 11.73 -10.69 -16.25
N LEU A 52 12.95 -10.44 -15.78
CA LEU A 52 13.97 -9.68 -16.52
C LEU A 52 15.35 -10.33 -16.35
N GLY A 53 15.44 -11.61 -16.75
CA GLY A 53 16.69 -12.33 -16.98
C GLY A 53 16.70 -12.85 -18.41
#